data_AF-A0A1M3CS44-F1
#
_entry.id   AF-A0A1M3CS44-F1
#
_cell.length_a   1.000
_cell.length_b   1.000
_cell.length_c   1.000
_cell.angle_alpha   90.00
_cell.angle_beta   90.00
_cell.angle_gamma   90.00
#
_symmetry.space_group_name_H-M   'P 1'
#
loop_
_entity.id
_entity.type
_entity.pdbx_description
1 polymer ?
#
loop_
_entity_poly.entity_id
_entity_poly.type
_entity_poly.pdbx_seq_one_letter_code
_entity_poly.pdbx_strand_id
1 'polypeptide(L)'
;MLKKYIFQSLIILVGIASSLQAHVEIPSQFFVKQHWISLTNTFDIETHDRKFGTIHRKLLSWTPEYQFFDVYDQLQAKAKMRFFSFGATFDIYDLFERPLGRVDERILTFFSTFDLYRSDGYHAAKAKLNFWGTKYTVSDPHTDAIIATLKRSFFRLKDDWTVDIIDSSLFFEKQIDPRMFILVMAFQTDRDYWKSKREREERGRHYSVQHLSKRTPEYLALNKKLEYQRSLLESYRENYQGLEPSDEEVENLEEIVEKILDEAEPDETNLEEDNLPSSSLELAKIQALDKGISTLLPLFESEELTKGEKSALFMLMDQRLQ
;
A
#
# COMPACT_ATOMS: atom_id res chain seq x y z
N MET A 1 3.57 -44.24 -55.40
CA MET A 1 4.15 -42.93 -55.06
C MET A 1 3.18 -41.96 -54.34
N LEU A 2 2.02 -42.41 -53.84
CA LEU A 2 1.03 -41.52 -53.20
C LEU A 2 1.18 -41.35 -51.67
N LYS A 3 2.01 -42.17 -51.00
CA LYS A 3 2.11 -42.19 -49.53
C LYS A 3 3.10 -41.18 -48.90
N LYS A 4 3.89 -40.46 -49.71
CA LYS A 4 4.90 -39.50 -49.20
C LYS A 4 4.38 -38.07 -49.01
N TYR A 5 3.23 -37.72 -49.58
CA TYR A 5 2.66 -36.36 -49.53
C TYR A 5 1.65 -36.14 -48.40
N ILE A 6 1.17 -37.21 -47.75
CA ILE A 6 0.24 -37.11 -46.61
C ILE A 6 0.97 -36.74 -45.31
N PHE A 7 2.28 -37.01 -45.20
CA PHE A 7 3.05 -36.70 -43.99
C PHE A 7 3.58 -35.25 -43.96
N GLN A 8 3.63 -34.55 -45.10
CA GLN A 8 4.04 -33.13 -45.14
C GLN A 8 2.88 -32.16 -44.94
N SER A 9 1.63 -32.60 -45.10
CA SER A 9 0.43 -31.77 -44.87
C SER A 9 -0.05 -31.76 -43.41
N LEU A 10 0.47 -32.65 -42.55
CA LEU A 10 0.11 -32.72 -41.13
C LEU A 10 0.97 -31.80 -40.23
N ILE A 11 2.05 -31.22 -40.75
CA ILE A 11 3.00 -30.39 -39.97
C ILE A 11 2.65 -28.89 -40.01
N ILE A 12 1.67 -28.47 -40.83
CA ILE A 12 1.31 -27.04 -40.98
C ILE A 12 0.09 -26.63 -40.13
N LEU A 13 -0.55 -27.56 -39.40
CA LEU A 13 -1.69 -27.26 -38.52
C LEU A 13 -1.31 -27.08 -37.02
N VAL A 14 -0.03 -26.84 -36.72
CA VAL A 14 0.47 -26.52 -35.36
C VAL A 14 0.75 -25.02 -35.21
N GLY A 15 0.68 -24.24 -36.29
CA GLY A 15 0.88 -22.80 -36.25
C GLY A 15 -0.42 -22.07 -35.95
N ILE A 16 -0.37 -21.16 -34.98
CA ILE A 16 -1.40 -20.14 -34.70
C ILE A 16 -2.59 -20.66 -33.86
N ALA A 17 -2.31 -21.39 -32.79
CA ALA A 17 -3.03 -21.09 -31.55
C ALA A 17 -2.45 -19.78 -31.00
N SER A 18 -2.70 -18.66 -31.69
CA SER A 18 -2.55 -17.36 -31.06
C SER A 18 -3.48 -17.42 -29.87
N SER A 19 -2.90 -17.56 -28.68
CA SER A 19 -3.62 -17.33 -27.44
C SER A 19 -4.16 -15.92 -27.59
N LEU A 20 -5.45 -15.84 -27.95
CA LEU A 20 -6.27 -14.68 -27.66
C LEU A 20 -6.19 -14.55 -26.15
N GLN A 21 -5.16 -13.85 -25.67
CA GLN A 21 -5.16 -13.27 -24.35
C GLN A 21 -6.35 -12.34 -24.39
N ALA A 22 -7.49 -12.84 -23.91
CA ALA A 22 -8.67 -12.04 -23.69
C ALA A 22 -8.17 -10.86 -22.85
N HIS A 23 -8.14 -9.68 -23.48
CA HIS A 23 -7.73 -8.48 -22.79
C HIS A 23 -8.76 -8.30 -21.67
N VAL A 24 -8.33 -8.47 -20.43
CA VAL A 24 -9.21 -8.31 -19.27
C VAL A 24 -9.48 -6.82 -19.17
N GLU A 25 -10.62 -6.40 -19.70
CA GLU A 25 -11.09 -5.04 -19.57
C GLU A 25 -11.42 -4.77 -18.10
N ILE A 26 -10.66 -3.86 -17.47
CA ILE A 26 -10.94 -3.44 -16.11
C ILE A 26 -12.14 -2.50 -16.16
N PRO A 27 -13.15 -2.69 -15.30
CA PRO A 27 -14.22 -1.71 -15.15
C PRO A 27 -13.64 -0.39 -14.59
N SER A 28 -14.26 0.74 -14.92
CA SER A 28 -13.86 2.04 -14.40
C SER A 28 -13.97 2.13 -12.87
N GLN A 29 -14.83 1.32 -12.25
CA GLN A 29 -14.96 1.19 -10.81
C GLN A 29 -15.13 -0.28 -10.41
N PHE A 30 -14.48 -0.71 -9.33
CA PHE A 30 -14.69 -2.03 -8.72
C PHE A 30 -14.38 -2.02 -7.22
N PHE A 31 -14.71 -3.13 -6.54
CA PHE A 31 -14.58 -3.34 -5.11
C PHE A 31 -13.63 -4.49 -4.83
N VAL A 32 -12.81 -4.33 -3.79
CA VAL A 32 -11.97 -5.38 -3.21
C VAL A 32 -12.51 -5.67 -1.83
N LYS A 33 -13.18 -6.80 -1.64
CA LYS A 33 -13.87 -7.14 -0.37
C LYS A 33 -13.20 -8.30 0.35
N GLN A 34 -12.86 -8.10 1.62
CA GLN A 34 -12.23 -9.16 2.42
C GLN A 34 -13.27 -10.16 2.96
N HIS A 35 -12.94 -11.44 2.89
CA HIS A 35 -13.74 -12.49 3.52
C HIS A 35 -13.60 -12.46 5.05
N TRP A 36 -14.73 -12.61 5.75
CA TRP A 36 -14.75 -12.62 7.23
C TRP A 36 -14.26 -13.92 7.84
N ILE A 37 -14.56 -15.04 7.19
CA ILE A 37 -14.30 -16.38 7.70
C ILE A 37 -13.53 -17.11 6.62
N SER A 38 -12.22 -16.95 6.64
CA SER A 38 -11.32 -17.68 5.76
C SER A 38 -10.07 -18.07 6.54
N LEU A 39 -9.58 -19.28 6.29
CA LEU A 39 -8.37 -19.79 6.94
C LEU A 39 -7.13 -18.95 6.55
N THR A 40 -7.17 -18.40 5.33
CA THR A 40 -6.21 -17.44 4.78
C THR A 40 -6.93 -16.17 4.39
N ASN A 41 -6.21 -15.05 4.29
CA ASN A 41 -6.81 -13.82 3.75
C ASN A 41 -7.20 -14.02 2.28
N THR A 42 -8.50 -13.92 2.03
CA THR A 42 -9.13 -14.09 0.72
C THR A 42 -9.94 -12.83 0.42
N PHE A 43 -9.87 -12.38 -0.83
CA PHE A 43 -10.52 -11.15 -1.28
C PHE A 43 -11.34 -11.42 -2.52
N ASP A 44 -12.56 -10.91 -2.56
CA ASP A 44 -13.37 -10.89 -3.78
C ASP A 44 -13.16 -9.58 -4.51
N ILE A 45 -12.99 -9.70 -5.84
CA ILE A 45 -12.95 -8.56 -6.75
C ILE A 45 -14.29 -8.54 -7.47
N GLU A 46 -15.05 -7.46 -7.30
CA GLU A 46 -16.39 -7.37 -7.86
C GLU A 46 -16.76 -5.96 -8.31
N THR A 47 -17.70 -5.86 -9.23
CA THR A 47 -18.42 -4.63 -9.55
C THR A 47 -19.77 -4.66 -8.86
N HIS A 48 -20.58 -3.61 -9.03
CA HIS A 48 -21.97 -3.62 -8.55
C HIS A 48 -22.78 -4.79 -9.11
N ASP A 49 -22.52 -5.18 -10.36
CA ASP A 49 -23.37 -6.13 -11.08
C ASP A 49 -22.84 -7.56 -11.08
N ARG A 50 -21.53 -7.74 -10.90
CA ARG A 50 -20.90 -9.06 -11.02
C ARG A 50 -19.56 -9.17 -10.31
N LYS A 51 -19.24 -10.39 -9.88
CA LYS A 51 -17.90 -10.80 -9.47
C LYS A 51 -16.96 -10.84 -10.69
N PHE A 52 -15.72 -10.39 -10.50
CA PHE A 52 -14.64 -10.43 -11.49
C PHE A 52 -13.63 -11.54 -11.19
N GLY A 53 -13.43 -11.85 -9.91
CA GLY A 53 -12.51 -12.90 -9.51
C GLY A 53 -12.29 -12.96 -8.01
N THR A 54 -11.34 -13.78 -7.61
CA THR A 54 -10.98 -14.03 -6.22
C THR A 54 -9.46 -14.00 -6.06
N ILE A 55 -8.96 -13.37 -5.02
CA ILE A 55 -7.55 -13.42 -4.65
C ILE A 55 -7.40 -14.29 -3.40
N HIS A 56 -6.53 -15.29 -3.50
CA HIS A 56 -6.15 -16.13 -2.37
C HIS A 56 -4.72 -15.85 -1.94
N ARG A 57 -4.53 -15.56 -0.65
CA ARG A 57 -3.22 -15.66 -0.01
C ARG A 57 -2.90 -17.12 0.25
N LYS A 58 -1.74 -17.57 -0.22
CA LYS A 58 -1.27 -18.94 0.00
C LYS A 58 -0.90 -19.13 1.47
N LEU A 59 -1.40 -20.20 2.10
CA LEU A 59 -1.15 -20.48 3.52
C LEU A 59 0.28 -20.98 3.78
N LEU A 60 0.76 -21.85 2.91
CA LEU A 60 2.01 -22.59 3.05
C LEU A 60 2.97 -22.19 1.93
N SER A 61 3.59 -21.03 2.11
CA SER A 61 4.69 -20.56 1.29
C SER A 61 5.76 -19.96 2.19
N TRP A 62 7.01 -20.04 1.75
CA TRP A 62 8.13 -19.48 2.48
C TRP A 62 7.97 -17.96 2.57
N THR A 63 7.66 -17.31 1.45
CA THR A 63 7.24 -15.90 1.38
C THR A 63 5.74 -15.76 1.19
N PRO A 64 5.13 -14.62 1.58
CA PRO A 64 3.78 -14.27 1.15
C PRO A 64 3.63 -14.37 -0.37
N GLU A 65 2.62 -15.14 -0.81
CA GLU A 65 2.25 -15.33 -2.20
C GLU A 65 0.73 -15.11 -2.34
N TYR A 66 0.34 -14.31 -3.32
CA TYR A 66 -1.05 -14.05 -3.68
C TYR A 66 -1.33 -14.61 -5.06
N GLN A 67 -2.51 -15.20 -5.23
CA GLN A 67 -2.95 -15.79 -6.49
C GLN A 67 -4.31 -15.22 -6.86
N PHE A 68 -4.40 -14.60 -8.04
CA PHE A 68 -5.64 -14.04 -8.57
C PHE A 68 -6.27 -15.03 -9.55
N PHE A 69 -7.50 -15.41 -9.28
CA PHE A 69 -8.32 -16.30 -10.09
C PHE A 69 -9.51 -15.53 -10.66
N ASP A 70 -9.92 -15.86 -11.88
CA ASP A 70 -11.15 -15.31 -12.48
C ASP A 70 -12.41 -15.97 -11.91
N VAL A 71 -13.57 -15.64 -12.47
CA VAL A 71 -14.88 -16.20 -12.08
C VAL A 71 -15.04 -17.69 -12.38
N TYR A 72 -14.14 -18.29 -13.16
CA TYR A 72 -14.14 -19.71 -13.52
C TYR A 72 -13.03 -20.48 -12.78
N ASP A 73 -12.48 -19.90 -11.71
CA ASP A 73 -11.36 -20.42 -10.93
C ASP A 73 -10.10 -20.69 -11.78
N GLN A 74 -9.92 -19.96 -12.89
CA GLN A 74 -8.69 -20.02 -13.66
C GLN A 74 -7.70 -18.99 -13.14
N LEU A 75 -6.47 -19.44 -12.86
CA LEU A 75 -5.39 -18.58 -12.39
C LEU A 75 -5.01 -17.56 -13.47
N GLN A 76 -5.07 -16.28 -13.13
CA GLN A 76 -4.77 -15.16 -14.01
C GLN A 76 -3.41 -14.53 -13.74
N ALA A 77 -3.01 -14.41 -12.47
CA ALA A 77 -1.73 -13.86 -12.06
C ALA A 77 -1.32 -14.30 -10.65
N LYS A 78 -0.02 -14.14 -10.34
CA LYS A 78 0.56 -14.36 -9.01
C LYS A 78 1.40 -13.17 -8.59
N ALA A 79 1.35 -12.77 -7.32
CA ALA A 79 2.31 -11.86 -6.72
C ALA A 79 3.14 -12.59 -5.67
N LYS A 80 4.46 -12.49 -5.74
CA LYS A 80 5.40 -13.11 -4.80
C LYS A 80 6.21 -12.03 -4.11
N MET A 81 6.22 -12.03 -2.78
CA MET A 81 7.10 -11.15 -2.03
C MET A 81 8.56 -11.63 -2.15
N ARG A 82 9.51 -10.71 -2.31
CA ARG A 82 10.95 -11.03 -2.24
C ARG A 82 11.38 -11.19 -0.77
N PHE A 83 12.21 -12.20 -0.51
CA PHE A 83 12.97 -12.28 0.73
C PHE A 83 14.10 -11.24 0.68
N PHE A 84 14.38 -10.55 1.79
CA PHE A 84 15.51 -9.63 1.99
C PHE A 84 15.39 -8.18 1.51
N SER A 85 14.21 -7.71 1.09
CA SER A 85 14.00 -6.27 0.88
C SER A 85 13.71 -5.58 2.22
N PHE A 86 14.27 -4.38 2.42
CA PHE A 86 14.04 -3.56 3.62
C PHE A 86 12.61 -2.98 3.68
N GLY A 87 11.88 -3.04 2.56
CA GLY A 87 10.44 -2.87 2.42
C GLY A 87 9.75 -4.08 1.78
N ALA A 88 8.48 -3.97 1.45
CA ALA A 88 7.78 -5.02 0.73
C ALA A 88 7.92 -4.82 -0.79
N THR A 89 8.72 -5.68 -1.42
CA THR A 89 8.81 -5.79 -2.89
C THR A 89 8.03 -7.00 -3.37
N PHE A 90 7.16 -6.79 -4.35
CA PHE A 90 6.37 -7.84 -5.00
C PHE A 90 6.70 -7.98 -6.46
N ASP A 91 7.13 -9.16 -6.87
CA ASP A 91 7.18 -9.52 -8.28
C ASP A 91 5.85 -10.12 -8.70
N ILE A 92 5.31 -9.63 -9.81
CA ILE A 92 4.00 -10.02 -10.31
C ILE A 92 4.18 -10.75 -11.64
N TYR A 93 3.59 -11.93 -11.73
CA TYR A 93 3.71 -12.85 -12.85
C TYR A 93 2.35 -13.21 -13.42
N ASP A 94 2.29 -13.47 -14.72
CA ASP A 94 1.12 -14.08 -15.34
C ASP A 94 1.05 -15.60 -15.08
N LEU A 95 0.01 -16.23 -15.64
CA LEU A 95 -0.21 -17.67 -15.53
C LEU A 95 0.91 -18.54 -16.14
N PHE A 96 1.74 -17.96 -17.02
CA PHE A 96 2.89 -18.61 -17.67
C PHE A 96 4.22 -18.27 -16.97
N GLU A 97 4.17 -17.69 -15.76
CA GLU A 97 5.34 -17.21 -15.00
C GLU A 97 6.16 -16.13 -15.74
N ARG A 98 5.55 -15.41 -16.69
CA ARG A 98 6.17 -14.24 -17.32
C ARG A 98 5.99 -13.02 -16.42
N PRO A 99 7.02 -12.18 -16.22
CA PRO A 99 6.89 -10.99 -15.39
C PRO A 99 5.91 -10.01 -16.04
N LEU A 100 4.93 -9.55 -15.24
CA LEU A 100 4.05 -8.44 -15.58
C LEU A 100 4.65 -7.11 -15.10
N GLY A 101 5.29 -7.15 -13.94
CA GLY A 101 5.96 -6.01 -13.35
C GLY A 101 6.33 -6.28 -11.90
N ARG A 102 6.69 -5.21 -11.20
CA ARG A 102 7.09 -5.23 -9.80
C ARG A 102 6.47 -4.05 -9.07
N VAL A 103 6.22 -4.21 -7.77
CA VAL A 103 5.79 -3.12 -6.90
C VAL A 103 6.70 -3.04 -5.71
N ASP A 104 7.25 -1.86 -5.47
CA ASP A 104 8.19 -1.59 -4.38
C ASP A 104 7.56 -0.63 -3.39
N GLU A 105 7.58 -0.99 -2.11
CA GLU A 105 7.18 -0.11 -1.01
C GLU A 105 8.32 0.82 -0.61
N ARG A 106 8.06 2.13 -0.56
CA ARG A 106 8.95 3.10 0.09
C ARG A 106 8.71 3.09 1.58
N ILE A 107 9.80 2.94 2.34
CA ILE A 107 9.76 2.73 3.80
C ILE A 107 10.21 3.95 4.60
N LEU A 108 10.74 4.98 3.93
CA LEU A 108 11.27 6.21 4.55
C LEU A 108 10.33 7.41 4.46
N THR A 109 9.21 7.27 3.76
CA THR A 109 8.17 8.29 3.67
C THR A 109 7.26 8.26 4.89
N PHE A 110 6.71 9.42 5.28
CA PHE A 110 5.79 9.50 6.41
C PHE A 110 4.49 8.70 6.13
N PHE A 111 4.09 8.69 4.86
CA PHE A 111 2.99 7.87 4.34
C PHE A 111 3.49 6.67 3.57
N SER A 112 2.73 5.58 3.55
CA SER A 112 3.10 4.43 2.71
C SER A 112 2.98 4.81 1.23
N THR A 113 4.09 4.73 0.52
CA THR A 113 4.15 4.98 -0.92
C THR A 113 4.60 3.71 -1.64
N PHE A 114 4.01 3.43 -2.80
CA PHE A 114 4.38 2.29 -3.64
C PHE A 114 4.73 2.75 -5.03
N ASP A 115 5.85 2.27 -5.54
CA ASP A 115 6.27 2.48 -6.92
C ASP A 115 5.94 1.24 -7.74
N LEU A 116 5.24 1.43 -8.86
CA LEU A 116 4.83 0.37 -9.76
C LEU A 116 5.73 0.40 -10.99
N TYR A 117 6.45 -0.68 -11.21
CA TYR A 117 7.35 -0.87 -12.35
C TYR A 117 6.79 -1.90 -13.32
N ARG A 118 6.81 -1.60 -14.61
CA ARG A 118 6.53 -2.58 -15.67
C ARG A 118 7.60 -3.66 -15.70
N SER A 119 7.32 -4.73 -16.45
CA SER A 119 8.28 -5.82 -16.68
C SER A 119 9.59 -5.39 -17.35
N ASP A 120 9.60 -4.26 -18.06
CA ASP A 120 10.80 -3.64 -18.66
C ASP A 120 11.53 -2.70 -17.70
N GLY A 121 11.06 -2.54 -16.46
CA GLY A 121 11.63 -1.67 -15.43
C GLY A 121 11.18 -0.21 -15.51
N TYR A 122 10.29 0.16 -16.44
CA TYR A 122 9.75 1.52 -16.50
C TYR A 122 8.87 1.82 -15.28
N HIS A 123 9.15 2.95 -14.60
CA HIS A 123 8.35 3.44 -13.48
C HIS A 123 7.01 3.98 -14.00
N ALA A 124 5.96 3.17 -13.90
CA ALA A 124 4.70 3.41 -14.58
C ALA A 124 3.72 4.24 -13.75
N ALA A 125 3.71 4.05 -12.43
CA ALA A 125 2.86 4.78 -11.51
C ALA A 125 3.47 4.80 -10.11
N LYS A 126 3.11 5.82 -9.34
CA LYS A 126 3.31 5.87 -7.88
C LYS A 126 1.95 5.88 -7.19
N ALA A 127 1.81 5.13 -6.11
CA ALA A 127 0.61 5.07 -5.28
C ALA A 127 0.94 5.60 -3.89
N LYS A 128 0.41 6.77 -3.54
CA LYS A 128 0.63 7.42 -2.25
C LYS A 128 -0.60 7.25 -1.36
N LEU A 129 -0.39 6.74 -0.15
CA LEU A 129 -1.43 6.68 0.87
C LEU A 129 -1.64 8.07 1.45
N ASN A 130 -2.89 8.46 1.63
CA ASN A 130 -3.21 9.71 2.28
C ASN A 130 -2.92 9.67 3.79
N PHE A 131 -3.08 10.83 4.40
CA PHE A 131 -2.87 11.05 5.82
C PHE A 131 -3.53 10.00 6.74
N TRP A 132 -4.81 9.76 6.50
CA TRP A 132 -5.67 8.88 7.30
C TRP A 132 -5.51 7.38 7.02
N GLY A 133 -4.74 7.04 5.99
CA GLY A 133 -4.65 5.68 5.53
C GLY A 133 -5.95 5.16 4.93
N THR A 134 -6.84 6.02 4.44
CA THR A 134 -8.15 5.66 3.87
C THR A 134 -8.18 5.76 2.36
N LYS A 135 -7.23 6.48 1.75
CA LYS A 135 -7.20 6.70 0.31
C LYS A 135 -5.79 6.51 -0.24
N TYR A 136 -5.66 5.68 -1.27
CA TYR A 136 -4.48 5.72 -2.13
C TYR A 136 -4.78 6.57 -3.36
N THR A 137 -3.85 7.47 -3.70
CA THR A 137 -3.85 8.20 -4.97
C THR A 137 -2.75 7.62 -5.85
N VAL A 138 -3.16 7.06 -6.99
CA VAL A 138 -2.24 6.49 -7.98
C VAL A 138 -2.05 7.52 -9.07
N SER A 139 -0.81 7.94 -9.29
CA SER A 139 -0.47 9.02 -10.20
C SER A 139 0.71 8.62 -11.10
N ASP A 140 0.81 9.31 -12.23
CA ASP A 140 2.00 9.32 -13.05
C ASP A 140 3.18 9.90 -12.25
N PRO A 141 4.33 9.21 -12.18
CA PRO A 141 5.45 9.65 -11.35
C PRO A 141 6.18 10.90 -11.87
N HIS A 142 5.93 11.31 -13.12
CA HIS A 142 6.56 12.45 -13.77
C HIS A 142 5.65 13.68 -13.89
N THR A 143 4.35 13.46 -14.11
CA THR A 143 3.38 14.55 -14.34
C THR A 143 2.45 14.78 -13.16
N ASP A 144 2.46 13.89 -12.17
CA ASP A 144 1.51 13.86 -11.04
C ASP A 144 0.04 13.72 -11.46
N ALA A 145 -0.23 13.42 -12.74
CA ALA A 145 -1.58 13.20 -13.24
C ALA A 145 -2.19 11.95 -12.57
N ILE A 146 -3.38 12.11 -12.01
CA ILE A 146 -4.08 11.06 -11.27
C ILE A 146 -4.61 10.01 -12.26
N ILE A 147 -4.14 8.78 -12.11
CA ILE A 147 -4.56 7.62 -12.89
C ILE A 147 -5.76 6.95 -12.24
N ALA A 148 -5.68 6.69 -10.93
CA ALA A 148 -6.69 5.98 -10.18
C ALA A 148 -6.72 6.43 -8.72
N THR A 149 -7.83 6.20 -8.05
CA THR A 149 -7.94 6.36 -6.59
C THR A 149 -8.53 5.11 -5.98
N LEU A 150 -8.15 4.85 -4.74
CA LEU A 150 -8.63 3.71 -4.00
C LEU A 150 -9.02 4.17 -2.62
N LYS A 151 -10.27 3.94 -2.23
CA LYS A 151 -10.86 4.52 -1.04
C LYS A 151 -11.44 3.43 -0.16
N ARG A 152 -11.30 3.58 1.14
CA ARG A 152 -12.01 2.79 2.15
C ARG A 152 -12.60 3.72 3.20
N SER A 153 -13.61 3.22 3.90
CA SER A 153 -14.21 3.93 5.03
C SER A 153 -13.18 4.17 6.14
N PHE A 154 -13.28 5.33 6.78
CA PHE A 154 -12.51 5.66 7.97
C PHE A 154 -12.91 4.76 9.16
N PHE A 155 -14.22 4.61 9.39
CA PHE A 155 -14.77 3.70 10.39
C PHE A 155 -14.82 2.27 9.84
N ARG A 156 -13.97 1.39 10.36
CA ARG A 156 -13.77 0.04 9.81
C ARG A 156 -14.36 -1.06 10.69
N LEU A 157 -15.33 -1.77 10.13
CA LEU A 157 -15.63 -3.16 10.53
C LEU A 157 -14.98 -4.18 9.57
N LYS A 158 -14.68 -3.76 8.34
CA LYS A 158 -14.03 -4.54 7.29
C LYS A 158 -12.99 -3.70 6.56
N ASP A 159 -12.00 -4.36 5.97
CA ASP A 159 -11.06 -3.73 5.06
C ASP A 159 -11.51 -3.88 3.60
N ASP A 160 -12.66 -3.28 3.29
CA ASP A 160 -13.17 -3.23 1.92
C ASP A 160 -12.69 -1.95 1.24
N TRP A 161 -12.21 -2.07 0.01
CA TRP A 161 -11.75 -0.95 -0.81
C TRP A 161 -12.63 -0.76 -2.04
N THR A 162 -12.90 0.49 -2.39
CA THR A 162 -13.45 0.91 -3.68
C THR A 162 -12.31 1.44 -4.53
N VAL A 163 -12.21 0.99 -5.77
CA VAL A 163 -11.22 1.43 -6.75
C VAL A 163 -11.95 2.19 -7.85
N ASP A 164 -11.46 3.39 -8.16
CA ASP A 164 -11.91 4.22 -9.26
C ASP A 164 -10.74 4.49 -10.22
N ILE A 165 -10.85 4.07 -11.48
CA ILE A 165 -9.94 4.42 -12.57
C ILE A 165 -10.39 5.77 -13.13
N ILE A 166 -9.66 6.83 -12.80
CA ILE A 166 -10.02 8.22 -13.11
C ILE A 166 -9.64 8.56 -14.55
N ASP A 167 -8.44 8.18 -14.97
CA ASP A 167 -7.96 8.36 -16.34
C ASP A 167 -7.57 7.00 -16.95
N SER A 168 -8.56 6.36 -17.59
CA SER A 168 -8.34 5.09 -18.28
C SER A 168 -7.33 5.22 -19.42
N SER A 169 -7.30 6.37 -20.11
CA SER A 169 -6.39 6.57 -21.23
C SER A 169 -4.95 6.59 -20.76
N LEU A 170 -4.66 7.32 -19.69
CA LEU A 170 -3.34 7.34 -19.06
C LEU A 170 -2.96 5.96 -18.49
N PHE A 171 -3.90 5.24 -17.87
CA PHE A 171 -3.68 3.87 -17.39
C PHE A 171 -3.18 2.94 -18.51
N PHE A 172 -3.84 2.98 -19.68
CA PHE A 172 -3.45 2.17 -20.84
C PHE A 172 -2.18 2.68 -21.52
N GLU A 173 -1.97 4.00 -21.60
CA GLU A 173 -0.74 4.61 -22.13
C GLU A 173 0.48 4.15 -21.34
N LYS A 174 0.37 4.12 -20.01
CA LYS A 174 1.40 3.61 -19.10
C LYS A 174 1.56 2.09 -19.16
N GLN A 175 0.70 1.38 -19.90
CA GLN A 175 0.73 -0.08 -20.05
C GLN A 175 0.82 -0.79 -18.69
N ILE A 176 0.11 -0.27 -17.69
CA ILE A 176 0.02 -0.91 -16.38
C ILE A 176 -0.86 -2.15 -16.55
N ASP A 177 -0.36 -3.33 -16.21
CA ASP A 177 -1.18 -4.52 -16.29
C ASP A 177 -2.28 -4.47 -15.21
N PRO A 178 -3.56 -4.62 -15.60
CA PRO A 178 -4.69 -4.70 -14.67
C PRO A 178 -4.49 -5.53 -13.41
N ARG A 179 -3.86 -6.69 -13.59
CA ARG A 179 -3.71 -7.69 -12.54
C ARG A 179 -2.70 -7.26 -11.51
N MET A 180 -1.73 -6.42 -11.89
CA MET A 180 -0.81 -5.81 -10.94
C MET A 180 -1.56 -4.96 -9.93
N PHE A 181 -2.43 -4.08 -10.42
CA PHE A 181 -3.21 -3.17 -9.59
C PHE A 181 -4.11 -3.93 -8.60
N ILE A 182 -4.81 -4.95 -9.10
CA ILE A 182 -5.68 -5.83 -8.30
C ILE A 182 -4.89 -6.53 -7.18
N LEU A 183 -3.72 -7.08 -7.50
CA LEU A 183 -2.89 -7.81 -6.54
C LEU A 183 -2.24 -6.90 -5.48
N VAL A 184 -1.82 -5.69 -5.86
CA VAL A 184 -1.31 -4.68 -4.91
C VAL A 184 -2.34 -4.38 -3.83
N MET A 185 -3.63 -4.37 -4.18
CA MET A 185 -4.68 -4.03 -3.24
C MET A 185 -5.03 -5.10 -2.24
N ALA A 186 -5.01 -6.37 -2.66
CA ALA A 186 -5.04 -7.46 -1.71
C ALA A 186 -3.85 -7.40 -0.74
N PHE A 187 -2.66 -7.07 -1.25
CA PHE A 187 -1.48 -6.94 -0.41
C PHE A 187 -1.61 -5.83 0.63
N GLN A 188 -2.02 -4.61 0.24
CA GLN A 188 -2.19 -3.51 1.20
C GLN A 188 -3.10 -3.90 2.36
N THR A 189 -4.21 -4.57 2.01
CA THR A 189 -5.20 -5.01 2.98
C THR A 189 -4.62 -6.06 3.95
N ASP A 190 -3.88 -7.05 3.43
CA ASP A 190 -3.20 -8.04 4.26
C ASP A 190 -2.14 -7.41 5.18
N ARG A 191 -1.36 -6.45 4.65
CA ARG A 191 -0.29 -5.77 5.40
C ARG A 191 -0.83 -5.08 6.66
N ASP A 192 -1.92 -4.34 6.52
CA ASP A 192 -2.56 -3.63 7.64
C ASP A 192 -3.09 -4.62 8.69
N TYR A 193 -3.68 -5.73 8.23
CA TYR A 193 -4.11 -6.82 9.11
C TYR A 193 -2.92 -7.41 9.90
N TRP A 194 -1.78 -7.69 9.26
CA TRP A 194 -0.59 -8.19 9.95
C TRP A 194 0.06 -7.18 10.89
N LYS A 195 0.02 -5.89 10.53
CA LYS A 195 0.53 -4.82 11.38
C LYS A 195 -0.27 -4.76 12.68
N SER A 196 -1.60 -4.68 12.59
CA SER A 196 -2.47 -4.63 13.76
C SER A 196 -2.37 -5.88 14.65
N LYS A 197 -2.22 -7.07 14.04
CA LYS A 197 -2.01 -8.32 14.79
C LYS A 197 -0.68 -8.31 15.54
N ARG A 198 0.42 -7.88 14.90
CA ARG A 198 1.73 -7.77 15.55
C ARG A 198 1.70 -6.78 16.71
N GLU A 199 1.12 -5.59 16.52
CA GLU A 199 0.98 -4.59 17.58
C GLU A 199 0.22 -5.14 18.79
N ARG A 200 -0.86 -5.90 18.57
CA ARG A 200 -1.60 -6.58 19.67
C ARG A 200 -0.76 -7.62 20.39
N GLU A 201 -0.02 -8.46 19.65
CA GLU A 201 0.88 -9.45 20.23
C GLU A 201 2.03 -8.79 21.01
N GLU A 202 2.60 -7.71 20.49
CA GLU A 202 3.68 -6.95 21.13
C GLU A 202 3.21 -6.24 22.39
N ARG A 203 2.02 -5.61 22.38
CA ARG A 203 1.40 -5.05 23.59
C ARG A 203 1.20 -6.12 24.67
N GLY A 204 0.82 -7.33 24.29
CA GLY A 204 0.72 -8.49 25.20
C GLY A 204 2.08 -8.98 25.73
N ARG A 205 3.16 -8.85 24.94
CA ARG A 205 4.53 -9.23 25.30
C ARG A 205 5.32 -8.13 25.99
N HIS A 206 4.80 -6.90 26.06
CA HIS A 206 5.51 -5.73 26.57
C HIS A 206 5.84 -5.79 28.08
N TYR A 207 5.45 -6.87 28.76
CA TYR A 207 5.90 -7.19 30.11
C TYR A 207 7.26 -7.93 30.21
N SER A 208 7.94 -8.30 29.11
CA SER A 208 9.14 -9.17 29.24
C SER A 208 10.41 -8.86 28.42
N VAL A 209 10.58 -7.72 27.74
CA VAL A 209 11.73 -7.55 26.83
C VAL A 209 12.76 -6.53 27.33
N GLN A 210 13.69 -7.03 28.15
CA GLN A 210 14.96 -6.40 28.54
C GLN A 210 16.05 -6.46 27.44
N HIS A 211 15.72 -6.63 26.15
CA HIS A 211 16.72 -6.66 25.07
C HIS A 211 17.20 -5.25 24.61
N LEU A 212 17.46 -4.37 25.58
CA LEU A 212 17.87 -2.97 25.42
C LEU A 212 19.40 -2.78 25.24
N SER A 213 20.21 -3.83 25.22
CA SER A 213 21.67 -3.69 25.41
C SER A 213 22.49 -3.20 24.20
N LYS A 214 21.87 -2.80 23.08
CA LYS A 214 22.60 -2.29 21.89
C LYS A 214 21.90 -1.15 21.14
N ARG A 215 21.21 -0.23 21.83
CA ARG A 215 20.70 1.00 21.17
C ARG A 215 21.78 2.08 21.17
N THR A 216 21.99 2.72 20.02
CA THR A 216 22.94 3.82 19.89
C THR A 216 22.46 5.03 20.72
N PRO A 217 23.37 5.92 21.18
CA PRO A 217 22.99 7.13 21.89
C PRO A 217 22.00 8.01 21.10
N GLU A 218 22.14 8.05 19.78
CA GLU A 218 21.25 8.78 18.88
C GLU A 218 19.80 8.26 18.93
N TYR A 219 19.64 6.94 18.86
CA TYR A 219 18.34 6.30 18.99
C TYR A 219 17.67 6.61 20.34
N LEU A 220 18.44 6.59 21.43
CA LEU A 220 17.93 6.93 22.77
C LEU A 220 17.50 8.39 22.86
N ALA A 221 18.28 9.31 22.28
CA ALA A 221 17.93 10.73 22.25
C ALA A 221 16.64 10.98 21.47
N LEU A 222 16.46 10.31 20.33
CA LEU A 222 15.29 10.46 19.48
C LEU A 222 14.03 9.89 20.14
N ASN A 223 14.12 8.73 20.79
CA ASN A 223 13.00 8.20 21.57
C ASN A 223 12.60 9.11 22.73
N LYS A 224 13.58 9.70 23.45
CA LYS A 224 13.28 10.67 24.50
C LYS A 224 12.57 11.91 23.94
N LYS A 225 12.91 12.32 22.71
CA LYS A 225 12.21 13.41 22.02
C LYS A 225 10.76 13.02 21.66
N LEU A 226 10.54 11.80 21.13
CA LEU A 226 9.19 11.28 20.88
C LEU A 226 8.36 11.16 22.17
N GLU A 227 8.96 10.73 23.28
CA GLU A 227 8.29 10.68 24.59
C GLU A 227 7.85 12.07 25.06
N TYR A 228 8.70 13.09 24.87
CA TYR A 228 8.33 14.47 25.14
C TYR A 228 7.18 14.94 24.24
N GLN A 229 7.21 14.64 22.95
CA GLN A 229 6.12 14.97 22.03
C GLN A 229 4.81 14.26 22.41
N ARG A 230 4.86 13.00 22.85
CA ARG A 230 3.70 12.29 23.42
C ARG A 230 3.14 13.01 24.65
N SER A 231 4.00 13.47 25.56
CA SER A 231 3.54 14.23 26.74
C SER A 231 2.91 15.58 26.37
N LEU A 232 3.40 16.24 25.31
CA LEU A 232 2.81 17.47 24.81
C LEU A 232 1.44 17.19 24.17
N LEU A 233 1.34 16.13 23.36
CA LEU A 233 0.08 15.69 22.78
C LEU A 233 -0.96 15.37 23.86
N GLU A 234 -0.54 14.74 24.96
CA GLU A 234 -1.42 14.42 26.09
C GLU A 234 -2.03 15.68 26.72
N SER A 235 -1.32 16.82 26.73
CA SER A 235 -1.88 18.08 27.21
C SER A 235 -3.02 18.62 26.35
N TYR A 236 -3.08 18.22 25.08
CA TYR A 236 -4.20 18.55 24.18
C TYR A 236 -5.37 17.58 24.32
N ARG A 237 -5.19 16.40 24.93
CA ARG A 237 -6.23 15.38 25.06
C ARG A 237 -7.50 15.94 25.70
N GLU A 238 -7.37 16.72 26.78
CA GLU A 238 -8.54 17.29 27.48
C GLU A 238 -9.37 18.24 26.61
N ASN A 239 -8.75 18.90 25.62
CA ASN A 239 -9.42 19.88 24.76
C ASN A 239 -10.17 19.24 23.59
N TYR A 240 -9.73 18.07 23.14
CA TYR A 240 -10.19 17.45 21.89
C TYR A 240 -10.79 16.05 22.06
N GLN A 241 -10.56 15.38 23.19
CA GLN A 241 -11.13 14.07 23.44
C GLN A 241 -12.66 14.13 23.43
N GLY A 242 -13.27 13.32 22.57
CA GLY A 242 -14.73 13.22 22.40
C GLY A 242 -15.33 14.24 21.43
N LEU A 243 -14.52 15.09 20.80
CA LEU A 243 -14.97 15.89 19.65
C LEU A 243 -14.80 15.07 18.38
N GLU A 244 -15.92 14.66 17.78
CA GLU A 244 -15.89 13.99 16.48
C GLU A 244 -15.78 15.06 15.37
N PRO A 245 -14.68 15.08 14.61
CA PRO A 245 -14.56 15.97 13.47
C PRO A 245 -15.53 15.56 12.36
N SER A 246 -16.03 16.52 11.61
CA SER A 246 -16.81 16.25 10.39
C SER A 246 -15.92 15.74 9.25
N ASP A 247 -16.51 15.04 8.28
CA ASP A 247 -15.79 14.54 7.10
C ASP A 247 -15.10 15.69 6.32
N GLU A 248 -15.74 16.86 6.23
CA GLU A 248 -15.19 18.06 5.57
C GLU A 248 -13.95 18.59 6.31
N GLU A 249 -13.98 18.65 7.65
CA GLU A 249 -12.81 19.05 8.45
C GLU A 249 -11.66 18.05 8.34
N VAL A 250 -11.96 16.76 8.22
CA VAL A 250 -10.99 15.69 7.99
C VAL A 250 -10.31 15.83 6.62
N GLU A 251 -11.08 16.15 5.58
CA GLU A 251 -10.59 16.38 4.21
C GLU A 251 -9.76 17.67 4.12
N ASN A 252 -10.21 18.78 4.73
CA ASN A 252 -9.47 20.05 4.74
C ASN A 252 -8.13 19.91 5.48
N LEU A 253 -8.14 19.24 6.65
CA LEU A 253 -6.91 18.96 7.38
C LEU A 253 -5.95 18.10 6.55
N GLU A 254 -6.45 17.09 5.82
CA GLU A 254 -5.63 16.24 4.96
C GLU A 254 -4.87 17.07 3.94
N GLU A 255 -5.51 18.02 3.24
CA GLU A 255 -4.85 18.89 2.27
C GLU A 255 -3.75 19.75 2.92
N ILE A 256 -4.03 20.34 4.09
CA ILE A 256 -3.06 21.16 4.82
C ILE A 256 -1.86 20.33 5.26
N VAL A 257 -2.10 19.16 5.84
CA VAL A 257 -1.05 18.29 6.39
C VAL A 257 -0.20 17.67 5.27
N GLU A 258 -0.82 17.19 4.19
CA GLU A 258 -0.08 16.64 3.05
C GLU A 258 0.85 17.68 2.45
N LYS A 259 0.37 18.91 2.26
CA LYS A 259 1.21 20.01 1.77
C LYS A 259 2.40 20.29 2.69
N ILE A 260 2.16 20.40 3.99
CA ILE A 260 3.19 20.68 4.99
C ILE A 260 4.24 19.56 5.04
N LEU A 261 3.82 18.30 4.95
CA LEU A 261 4.71 17.16 5.01
C LEU A 261 5.50 16.97 3.71
N ASP A 262 4.88 17.23 2.55
CA ASP A 262 5.55 17.16 1.25
C ASP A 262 6.66 18.22 1.14
N GLU A 263 6.44 19.42 1.68
CA GLU A 263 7.49 20.45 1.80
C GLU A 263 8.59 20.05 2.80
N ALA A 264 8.26 19.19 3.76
CA ALA A 264 9.19 18.71 4.77
C ALA A 264 9.92 17.42 4.36
N GLU A 265 9.52 16.66 3.35
CA GLU A 265 10.23 15.44 2.97
C GLU A 265 11.60 15.77 2.37
N PRO A 266 12.71 15.16 2.86
CA PRO A 266 14.03 15.37 2.27
C PRO A 266 14.05 14.82 0.83
N ASP A 267 14.80 15.46 -0.06
CA ASP A 267 15.00 14.99 -1.43
C ASP A 267 15.63 13.58 -1.43
N GLU A 268 14.79 12.56 -1.65
CA GLU A 268 15.11 11.14 -1.49
C GLU A 268 16.09 10.61 -2.55
N THR A 269 16.48 11.44 -3.53
CA THR A 269 17.27 11.04 -4.70
C THR A 269 18.65 10.45 -4.40
N ASN A 270 19.11 10.42 -3.13
CA ASN A 270 20.46 9.98 -2.75
C ASN A 270 20.55 8.81 -1.76
N LEU A 271 19.43 8.20 -1.33
CA LEU A 271 19.46 7.07 -0.40
C LEU A 271 19.21 5.74 -1.14
N GLU A 272 20.28 5.00 -1.45
CA GLU A 272 20.16 3.60 -1.88
C GLU A 272 19.72 2.73 -0.69
N GLU A 273 18.40 2.52 -0.56
CA GLU A 273 17.78 1.76 0.54
C GLU A 273 18.27 0.32 0.66
N ASP A 274 18.66 -0.30 -0.46
CA ASP A 274 18.96 -1.74 -0.56
C ASP A 274 20.19 -2.19 0.27
N ASN A 275 21.00 -1.26 0.79
CA ASN A 275 22.23 -1.57 1.52
C ASN A 275 22.27 -1.10 2.99
N LEU A 276 21.18 -0.50 3.51
CA LEU A 276 21.16 0.04 4.87
C LEU A 276 20.98 -1.07 5.93
N PRO A 277 21.85 -1.19 6.95
CA PRO A 277 21.64 -2.16 8.01
C PRO A 277 20.34 -1.88 8.77
N SER A 278 19.66 -2.93 9.26
CA SER A 278 18.33 -2.83 9.88
C SER A 278 18.22 -1.80 11.00
N SER A 279 19.30 -1.55 11.75
CA SER A 279 19.35 -0.51 12.79
C SER A 279 19.30 0.92 12.24
N SER A 280 19.88 1.16 11.08
CA SER A 280 19.84 2.48 10.43
C SER A 280 18.47 2.78 9.86
N LEU A 281 17.77 1.76 9.36
CA LEU A 281 16.40 1.89 8.90
C LEU A 281 15.43 2.23 10.04
N GLU A 282 15.55 1.55 11.17
CA GLU A 282 14.72 1.86 12.35
C GLU A 282 14.94 3.31 12.79
N LEU A 283 16.21 3.75 12.83
CA LEU A 283 16.55 5.14 13.12
C LEU A 283 15.93 6.12 12.11
N ALA A 284 16.04 5.85 10.82
CA ALA A 284 15.49 6.70 9.77
C ALA A 284 13.95 6.81 9.87
N LYS A 285 13.25 5.71 10.17
CA LYS A 285 11.80 5.71 10.41
C LYS A 285 11.42 6.59 11.60
N ILE A 286 12.16 6.49 12.70
CA ILE A 286 11.91 7.31 13.89
C ILE A 286 12.22 8.79 13.58
N GLN A 287 13.25 9.07 12.77
CA GLN A 287 13.57 10.44 12.34
C GLN A 287 12.47 11.03 11.45
N ALA A 288 11.93 10.26 10.49
CA ALA A 288 10.81 10.67 9.67
C ALA A 288 9.56 10.96 10.52
N LEU A 289 9.27 10.09 11.50
CA LEU A 289 8.16 10.28 12.44
C LEU A 289 8.35 11.55 13.30
N ASP A 290 9.53 11.72 13.90
CA ASP A 290 9.86 12.90 14.71
C ASP A 290 9.75 14.20 13.90
N LYS A 291 10.23 14.19 12.66
CA LYS A 291 10.13 15.33 11.74
C LYS A 291 8.67 15.66 11.45
N GLY A 292 7.88 14.67 11.06
CA GLY A 292 6.45 14.86 10.80
C GLY A 292 5.71 15.44 12.02
N ILE A 293 5.91 14.84 13.20
CA ILE A 293 5.29 15.29 14.44
C ILE A 293 5.74 16.71 14.82
N SER A 294 7.04 17.00 14.74
CA SER A 294 7.57 18.34 15.05
C SER A 294 6.99 19.41 14.14
N THR A 295 6.67 19.06 12.90
CA THR A 295 6.11 19.97 11.91
C THR A 295 4.62 20.20 12.16
N LEU A 296 3.89 19.19 12.63
CA LEU A 296 2.45 19.27 12.87
C LEU A 296 2.07 19.85 14.24
N LEU A 297 2.90 19.68 15.27
CA LEU A 297 2.60 20.16 16.64
C LEU A 297 2.23 21.65 16.74
N PRO A 298 2.90 22.58 16.03
CA PRO A 298 2.53 23.99 16.05
C PRO A 298 1.10 24.29 15.58
N LEU A 299 0.48 23.41 14.78
CA LEU A 299 -0.88 23.61 14.27
C LEU A 299 -1.95 23.53 15.37
N PHE A 300 -1.67 22.93 16.52
CA PHE A 300 -2.59 22.98 17.66
C PHE A 300 -2.76 24.38 18.23
N GLU A 301 -1.71 25.20 18.14
CA GLU A 301 -1.70 26.57 18.63
C GLU A 301 -2.01 27.60 17.53
N SER A 302 -2.06 27.18 16.27
CA SER A 302 -2.36 28.08 15.15
C SER A 302 -3.84 28.47 15.11
N GLU A 303 -4.13 29.64 14.55
CA GLU A 303 -5.51 30.06 14.23
C GLU A 303 -5.97 29.53 12.86
N GLU A 304 -5.10 28.84 12.14
CA GLU A 304 -5.36 28.29 10.80
C GLU A 304 -6.33 27.11 10.83
N LEU A 305 -6.36 26.37 11.95
CA LEU A 305 -7.23 25.22 12.12
C LEU A 305 -8.44 25.56 13.01
N THR A 306 -9.60 25.14 12.55
CA THR A 306 -10.83 25.08 13.33
C THR A 306 -10.70 24.08 14.49
N LYS A 307 -11.65 24.12 15.44
CA LYS A 307 -11.64 23.20 16.57
C LYS A 307 -11.80 21.73 16.14
N GLY A 308 -12.62 21.46 15.11
CA GLY A 308 -12.79 20.11 14.58
C GLY A 308 -11.55 19.62 13.82
N GLU A 309 -10.92 20.47 13.00
CA GLU A 309 -9.63 20.14 12.36
C GLU A 309 -8.53 19.85 13.39
N LYS A 310 -8.46 20.61 14.49
CA LYS A 310 -7.52 20.29 15.59
C LYS A 310 -7.87 18.96 16.28
N SER A 311 -9.14 18.63 16.42
CA SER A 311 -9.55 17.32 16.95
C SER A 311 -9.11 16.18 16.02
N ALA A 312 -9.33 16.35 14.72
CA ALA A 312 -8.86 15.43 13.69
C ALA A 312 -7.33 15.25 13.77
N LEU A 313 -6.58 16.36 13.85
CA LEU A 313 -5.12 16.32 13.99
C LEU A 313 -4.68 15.56 15.25
N PHE A 314 -5.35 15.79 16.38
CA PHE A 314 -5.10 15.08 17.64
C PHE A 314 -5.32 13.57 17.48
N MET A 315 -6.47 13.16 16.94
CA MET A 315 -6.79 11.75 16.72
C MET A 315 -5.72 11.05 15.89
N LEU A 316 -5.24 11.70 14.84
CA LEU A 316 -4.19 11.12 14.01
C LEU A 316 -2.85 11.04 14.73
N MET A 317 -2.41 12.13 15.36
CA MET A 317 -1.11 12.14 16.04
C MET A 317 -1.08 11.11 17.17
N ASP A 318 -2.19 10.92 17.88
CA ASP A 318 -2.34 9.87 18.90
C ASP A 318 -2.22 8.49 18.25
N GLN A 319 -2.92 8.23 17.14
CA GLN A 319 -2.82 6.97 16.41
C GLN A 319 -1.39 6.67 15.90
N ARG A 320 -0.65 7.68 15.44
CA ARG A 320 0.71 7.51 14.90
C ARG A 320 1.78 7.34 15.97
N LEU A 321 1.53 7.85 17.18
CA LEU A 321 2.43 7.75 18.31
C LEU A 321 2.24 6.49 19.16
N GLN A 322 1.15 5.74 18.99
CA GLN A 322 0.89 4.46 19.66
C GLN A 322 1.74 3.30 19.13
#